data_AF-A0AA38CKE5-F1
#
_entry.id   AF-A0AA38CKE5-F1
#
_cell.length_a   1.000
_cell.length_b   1.000
_cell.length_c   1.000
_cell.angle_alpha   90.00
_cell.angle_beta   90.00
_cell.angle_gamma   90.00
#
_symmetry.space_group_name_H-M   'P 1'
#
loop_
_entity.id
_entity.type
_entity.pdbx_description
1 polymer ?
#
loop_
_entity_poly.entity_id
_entity_poly.type
_entity_poly.pdbx_seq_one_letter_code
_entity_poly.pdbx_strand_id
1 'polypeptide(L)'
;IEEKDDVDIKPEVPIKFKRILKKDYQPHDRKLEATVRRIVKMITEMCYKVVVFERGDLVFVFNFHPKNTYSGYKIGCDMPGKYRVALDSDALEFGGYGRVSHDIDHFTSPEGIPGKPETNFNNRPNSFKIFSPPRTCL
;
A
#
# COMPACT_ATOMS: atom_id res chain seq x y z
N ILE A 1 28.35 -4.57 21.06
CA ILE A 1 28.62 -4.64 19.60
C ILE A 1 27.43 -5.39 19.04
N GLU A 2 26.43 -4.68 18.51
CA GLU A 2 25.29 -5.33 17.85
C GLU A 2 25.68 -5.51 16.38
N GLU A 3 25.92 -6.76 15.98
CA GLU A 3 25.98 -7.15 14.58
C GLU A 3 24.62 -6.83 13.94
N LYS A 4 24.64 -5.91 12.97
CA LYS A 4 23.55 -5.79 12.02
C LYS A 4 23.70 -6.95 11.06
N ASP A 5 22.79 -7.91 11.14
CA ASP A 5 22.57 -8.84 10.04
C ASP A 5 22.14 -8.01 8.83
N ASP A 6 23.10 -7.78 7.92
CA ASP A 6 22.78 -7.36 6.57
C ASP A 6 21.99 -8.50 5.95
N VAL A 7 20.66 -8.36 5.95
CA VAL A 7 19.76 -9.24 5.22
C VAL A 7 20.13 -9.08 3.76
N ASP A 8 20.93 -10.01 3.26
CA ASP A 8 21.39 -10.05 1.88
C ASP A 8 20.16 -10.18 0.98
N ILE A 9 19.68 -9.05 0.45
CA ILE A 9 18.51 -9.03 -0.41
C ILE A 9 18.91 -9.75 -1.68
N LYS A 10 18.39 -10.97 -1.85
CA LYS A 10 18.69 -11.76 -3.03
C LYS A 10 18.34 -10.97 -4.30
N PRO A 11 19.23 -10.91 -5.30
CA PRO A 11 19.06 -10.06 -6.48
C PRO A 11 17.79 -10.39 -7.29
N GLU A 12 17.24 -11.60 -7.14
CA GLU A 12 15.93 -11.96 -7.70
C GLU A 12 14.74 -11.18 -7.13
N VAL A 13 14.80 -10.66 -5.91
CA VAL A 13 13.65 -10.03 -5.22
C VAL A 13 13.18 -8.76 -5.94
N PRO A 14 14.04 -7.76 -6.23
CA PRO A 14 13.63 -6.57 -7.00
C PRO A 14 13.16 -6.89 -8.42
N ILE A 15 13.74 -7.91 -9.05
CA ILE A 15 13.37 -8.35 -10.40
C ILE A 15 11.96 -8.94 -10.39
N LYS A 16 11.66 -9.79 -9.40
CA LYS A 16 10.35 -10.41 -9.21
C LYS A 16 9.28 -9.36 -8.89
N PHE A 17 9.60 -8.41 -8.02
CA PHE A 17 8.75 -7.25 -7.70
C PHE A 17 8.36 -6.45 -8.96
N LYS A 18 9.36 -6.06 -9.76
CA LYS A 18 9.12 -5.35 -11.02
C LYS A 18 8.29 -6.16 -12.01
N ARG A 19 8.48 -7.49 -12.04
CA ARG A 19 7.73 -8.38 -12.94
C ARG A 19 6.27 -8.52 -12.50
N ILE A 20 6.01 -8.63 -11.20
CA ILE A 20 4.66 -8.75 -10.66
C ILE A 20 3.90 -7.44 -10.82
N LEU A 21 4.51 -6.29 -10.48
CA LEU A 21 3.93 -4.98 -10.76
C LEU A 21 3.56 -4.80 -12.24
N LYS A 22 4.40 -5.27 -13.17
CA LYS A 22 4.07 -5.26 -14.61
C LYS A 22 3.02 -6.27 -15.02
N LYS A 23 2.86 -7.38 -14.28
CA LYS A 23 1.88 -8.42 -14.57
C LYS A 23 0.50 -8.00 -14.08
N ASP A 24 0.40 -7.50 -12.86
CA ASP A 24 -0.86 -7.06 -12.25
C ASP A 24 -1.32 -5.72 -12.84
N TYR A 25 -0.38 -4.91 -13.32
CA TYR A 25 -0.66 -3.74 -14.14
C TYR A 25 -0.74 -4.12 -15.63
N GLN A 26 -1.88 -4.68 -16.06
CA GLN A 26 -2.23 -4.75 -17.49
C GLN A 26 -3.11 -3.55 -17.87
N PRO A 27 -2.61 -2.57 -18.65
CA PRO A 27 -3.46 -1.49 -19.12
C PRO A 27 -4.48 -2.05 -20.11
N HIS A 28 -5.74 -2.13 -19.68
CA HIS A 28 -6.84 -2.61 -20.53
C HIS A 28 -7.17 -1.66 -21.69
N ASP A 29 -6.65 -0.43 -21.73
CA ASP A 29 -6.85 0.48 -22.85
C ASP A 29 -5.68 1.47 -23.08
N ARG A 30 -4.99 1.31 -24.22
CA ARG A 30 -3.86 2.16 -24.66
C ARG A 30 -4.23 3.63 -24.93
N LYS A 31 -5.52 3.99 -24.96
CA LYS A 31 -5.97 5.39 -25.17
C LYS A 31 -6.05 6.21 -23.88
N LEU A 32 -5.91 5.58 -22.70
CA LEU A 32 -5.92 6.26 -21.39
C LEU A 32 -4.53 6.70 -20.90
N GLU A 33 -3.47 6.50 -21.68
CA GLU A 33 -2.10 6.91 -21.35
C GLU A 33 -1.95 8.44 -21.20
N ALA A 34 -2.86 9.24 -21.77
CA ALA A 34 -2.81 10.71 -21.73
C ALA A 34 -3.49 11.33 -20.50
N THR A 35 -4.30 10.59 -19.73
CA THR A 35 -4.83 11.06 -18.45
C THR A 35 -3.95 10.52 -17.35
N VAL A 36 -2.78 11.14 -17.22
CA VAL A 36 -1.83 11.05 -16.11
C VAL A 36 -2.61 10.92 -14.80
N ARG A 37 -2.90 9.69 -14.36
CA ARG A 37 -3.48 9.40 -13.03
C ARG A 37 -2.37 9.75 -12.04
N ARG A 38 -2.41 11.04 -11.69
CA ARG A 38 -1.66 11.79 -10.68
C ARG A 38 -1.17 10.86 -9.58
N ILE A 39 0.05 11.07 -9.07
CA ILE A 39 0.38 10.62 -7.71
C ILE A 39 -0.63 11.33 -6.80
N VAL A 40 -1.69 10.64 -6.37
CA VAL A 40 -2.89 11.39 -5.95
C VAL A 40 -2.70 12.03 -4.58
N LYS A 41 -1.89 11.48 -3.67
CA LYS A 41 -1.44 12.18 -2.46
C LYS A 41 -0.41 11.34 -1.73
N MET A 42 0.72 11.92 -1.31
CA MET A 42 1.63 11.32 -0.35
C MET A 42 1.18 11.77 1.03
N ILE A 43 0.72 10.84 1.86
CA ILE A 43 0.43 11.15 3.26
C ILE A 43 1.55 10.55 4.09
N THR A 44 2.41 11.44 4.58
CA THR A 44 3.49 11.08 5.49
C THR A 44 3.05 11.44 6.89
N GLU A 45 2.65 10.44 7.67
CA GLU A 45 2.52 10.64 9.11
C GLU A 45 3.94 10.52 9.70
N MET A 46 4.67 11.63 9.82
CA MET A 46 6.11 11.63 10.16
C MET A 46 6.45 10.85 11.43
N CYS A 47 5.55 10.82 12.42
CA CYS A 47 5.71 10.01 13.63
C CYS A 47 5.58 8.51 13.37
N TYR A 48 4.72 8.12 12.41
CA TYR A 48 4.47 6.74 12.03
C TYR A 48 5.46 6.23 10.96
N LYS A 49 6.07 7.13 10.19
CA LYS A 49 6.94 6.81 9.05
C LYS A 49 6.23 5.92 8.01
N VAL A 50 4.91 6.09 7.91
CA VAL A 50 4.08 5.42 6.91
C VAL A 50 3.81 6.40 5.78
N VAL A 51 3.95 5.91 4.55
CA VAL A 51 3.63 6.63 3.32
C VAL A 51 2.52 5.87 2.60
N VAL A 52 1.40 6.55 2.38
CA VAL A 52 0.27 6.01 1.61
C VAL A 52 0.04 6.88 0.38
N PHE A 53 -0.13 6.26 -0.78
CA PHE A 53 -0.55 6.94 -2.00
C PHE A 53 -1.34 6.03 -2.94
N GLU A 54 -2.05 6.63 -3.89
CA GLU A 54 -2.79 5.91 -4.93
C GLU A 54 -2.20 6.19 -6.30
N ARG A 55 -2.22 5.16 -7.15
CA ARG A 55 -1.87 5.25 -8.58
C ARG A 55 -2.70 4.26 -9.37
N GLY A 56 -3.51 4.76 -10.30
CA GLY A 56 -4.45 3.90 -11.00
C GLY A 56 -5.55 3.43 -10.06
N ASP A 57 -5.84 2.13 -10.08
CA ASP A 57 -6.83 1.48 -9.22
C ASP A 57 -6.18 0.78 -8.01
N LEU A 58 -4.91 1.13 -7.72
CA LEU A 58 -4.12 0.55 -6.63
C LEU A 58 -3.85 1.59 -5.53
N VAL A 59 -3.86 1.12 -4.29
CA VAL A 59 -3.42 1.86 -3.09
C VAL A 59 -2.10 1.23 -2.63
N PHE A 60 -1.07 2.05 -2.46
CA PHE A 60 0.25 1.64 -2.02
C PHE A 60 0.49 2.10 -0.58
N VAL A 61 1.07 1.22 0.24
CA VAL A 61 1.41 1.50 1.64
C VAL A 61 2.84 1.08 1.92
N PHE A 62 3.66 2.05 2.31
CA PHE A 62 5.04 1.82 2.74
C PHE A 62 5.17 2.13 4.22
N ASN A 63 5.57 1.15 5.03
CA ASN A 63 5.93 1.36 6.42
C ASN A 63 7.45 1.39 6.57
N PHE A 64 8.02 2.58 6.71
CA PHE A 64 9.46 2.76 6.94
C PHE A 64 9.83 2.76 8.43
N HIS A 65 8.89 2.46 9.34
CA HIS A 65 9.22 2.37 10.76
C HIS A 65 10.18 1.20 11.00
N PRO A 66 11.27 1.39 11.76
CA PRO A 66 12.26 0.33 11.95
C PRO A 66 11.74 -0.86 12.77
N LYS A 67 10.71 -0.66 13.60
CA LYS A 67 10.25 -1.65 14.60
C LYS A 67 8.74 -1.76 14.80
N ASN A 68 7.95 -0.79 14.30
CA ASN A 68 6.54 -0.70 14.70
C ASN A 68 5.68 -1.39 13.65
N THR A 69 4.83 -2.28 14.15
CA THR A 69 3.73 -2.87 13.42
C THR A 69 2.47 -2.09 13.74
N TYR A 70 1.68 -1.77 12.71
CA TYR A 70 0.39 -1.11 12.88
C TYR A 70 -0.74 -2.08 12.54
N SER A 71 -1.43 -2.56 13.59
CA SER A 71 -2.60 -3.41 13.45
C SER A 71 -3.85 -2.56 13.30
N GLY A 72 -4.55 -2.67 12.17
CA GLY A 72 -5.76 -1.90 11.90
C GLY A 72 -5.49 -0.44 11.52
N TYR A 73 -4.34 -0.18 10.89
CA TYR A 73 -3.97 1.15 10.40
C TYR A 73 -4.97 1.62 9.34
N LYS A 74 -5.61 2.77 9.56
CA LYS A 74 -6.64 3.30 8.68
C LYS A 74 -6.00 4.05 7.52
N ILE A 75 -6.36 3.68 6.29
CA ILE A 75 -5.89 4.31 5.06
C ILE A 75 -7.07 4.80 4.24
N GLY A 76 -6.92 5.96 3.60
CA GLY A 76 -7.95 6.56 2.76
C GLY A 76 -7.89 6.01 1.34
N CYS A 77 -9.04 5.86 0.71
CA CYS A 77 -9.17 5.43 -0.68
C CYS A 77 -10.28 6.18 -1.41
N ASP A 78 -10.19 6.25 -2.73
CA ASP A 78 -11.19 6.92 -3.55
C ASP A 78 -12.44 6.06 -3.76
N MET A 79 -12.26 4.83 -4.25
CA MET A 79 -13.35 3.94 -4.63
C MET A 79 -13.87 3.13 -3.42
N PRO A 80 -15.18 3.09 -3.16
CA PRO A 80 -15.74 2.19 -2.16
C PRO A 80 -15.72 0.75 -2.69
N GLY A 81 -15.65 -0.21 -1.78
CA GLY A 81 -15.76 -1.63 -2.10
C GLY A 81 -14.88 -2.50 -1.24
N LYS A 82 -14.16 -3.40 -1.90
CA LYS A 82 -13.37 -4.46 -1.29
C LYS A 82 -11.98 -4.49 -1.88
N TYR A 83 -10.98 -4.36 -1.03
CA TYR A 83 -9.56 -4.40 -1.39
C TYR A 83 -8.93 -5.71 -0.95
N ARG A 84 -7.96 -6.18 -1.73
CA ARG A 84 -7.09 -7.33 -1.44
C ARG A 84 -5.64 -6.94 -1.70
N VAL A 85 -4.74 -7.68 -1.08
CA VAL A 85 -3.30 -7.54 -1.32
C VAL A 85 -3.00 -7.96 -2.75
N ALA A 86 -2.51 -7.01 -3.56
CA ALA A 86 -2.01 -7.28 -4.90
C ALA A 86 -0.53 -7.71 -4.85
N LEU A 87 0.25 -7.08 -3.96
CA LEU A 87 1.67 -7.32 -3.80
C LEU A 87 2.04 -7.15 -2.32
N ASP A 88 2.96 -7.98 -1.83
CA ASP A 88 3.39 -7.96 -0.44
C ASP A 88 4.89 -8.21 -0.35
N SER A 89 5.65 -7.20 0.08
CA SER A 89 7.10 -7.35 0.23
C SER A 89 7.50 -8.22 1.41
N ASP A 90 6.59 -8.46 2.35
CA ASP A 90 6.81 -9.35 3.48
C ASP A 90 6.55 -10.81 3.12
N ALA A 91 6.06 -11.14 1.92
CA ALA A 91 5.83 -12.52 1.55
C ALA A 91 7.15 -13.33 1.52
N LEU A 92 7.07 -14.61 1.93
CA LEU A 92 8.23 -15.52 2.02
C LEU A 92 9.01 -15.63 0.69
N GLU A 93 8.30 -15.51 -0.42
CA GLU A 93 8.88 -15.58 -1.77
C GLU A 93 9.82 -14.40 -2.11
N PHE A 94 9.74 -13.32 -1.35
CA PHE A 94 10.62 -12.15 -1.44
C PHE A 94 11.61 -12.07 -0.28
N GLY A 95 11.69 -13.11 0.56
CA GLY A 95 12.55 -13.15 1.73
C GLY A 95 12.00 -12.38 2.94
N GLY A 96 10.71 -12.04 2.95
CA GLY A 96 10.03 -11.48 4.12
C GLY A 96 9.59 -12.54 5.12
N TYR A 97 8.82 -12.14 6.13
CA TYR A 97 8.40 -13.02 7.23
C TYR A 97 7.02 -13.69 7.05
N GLY A 98 6.29 -13.35 5.99
CA GLY A 98 4.97 -13.90 5.66
C GLY A 98 3.86 -13.50 6.63
N ARG A 99 3.90 -12.28 7.17
CA ARG A 99 2.98 -11.86 8.25
C ARG A 99 1.65 -11.30 7.73
N VAL A 100 1.58 -10.91 6.46
CA VAL A 100 0.37 -10.35 5.86
C VAL A 100 -0.42 -11.46 5.18
N SER A 101 -1.69 -11.60 5.51
CA SER A 101 -2.57 -12.60 4.90
C SER A 101 -3.15 -12.07 3.58
N HIS A 102 -3.05 -12.88 2.53
CA HIS A 102 -3.53 -12.52 1.17
C HIS A 102 -5.02 -12.85 0.95
N ASP A 103 -5.63 -13.61 1.86
CA ASP A 103 -7.03 -14.06 1.76
C ASP A 103 -8.03 -13.12 2.46
N ILE A 104 -7.53 -12.09 3.14
CA ILE A 104 -8.37 -11.14 3.89
C ILE A 104 -8.97 -10.11 2.94
N ASP A 105 -10.28 -9.94 3.04
CA ASP A 105 -11.02 -8.87 2.39
C ASP A 105 -11.01 -7.61 3.25
N HIS A 106 -10.49 -6.51 2.70
CA HIS A 106 -10.50 -5.20 3.34
C HIS A 106 -11.69 -4.37 2.82
N PHE A 107 -12.74 -4.26 3.63
CA PHE A 107 -13.93 -3.50 3.28
C PHE A 107 -13.78 -2.01 3.59
N THR A 108 -14.27 -1.17 2.69
CA THR A 108 -14.25 0.28 2.88
C THR A 108 -15.41 0.78 3.74
N SER A 109 -15.15 1.79 4.56
CA SER A 109 -16.15 2.64 5.21
C SER A 109 -16.21 4.01 4.53
N PRO A 110 -17.40 4.60 4.36
CA PRO A 110 -17.53 5.98 3.93
C PRO A 110 -16.96 6.93 5.00
N GLU A 111 -16.33 8.01 4.54
CA GLU A 111 -15.68 9.02 5.37
C GLU A 111 -16.16 10.42 4.99
N GLY A 112 -16.38 11.25 6.01
CA GLY A 112 -16.86 12.62 5.82
C GLY A 112 -18.33 12.71 5.41
N ILE A 113 -18.71 13.90 4.97
CA ILE A 113 -20.05 14.25 4.50
C ILE A 113 -19.99 14.37 2.97
N PRO A 114 -20.91 13.73 2.22
CA PRO A 114 -20.98 13.87 0.76
C PRO A 114 -21.03 15.34 0.34
N GLY A 115 -20.13 15.73 -0.57
CA GLY A 115 -20.03 17.10 -1.07
C GLY A 115 -19.22 18.06 -0.18
N LYS A 116 -18.61 17.59 0.92
CA LYS A 116 -17.72 18.38 1.80
C LYS A 116 -16.33 17.74 1.95
N PRO A 117 -15.43 17.93 0.97
CA PRO A 117 -14.10 17.29 0.94
C PRO A 117 -13.24 17.55 2.17
N GLU A 118 -13.46 18.66 2.87
CA GLU A 118 -12.76 19.04 4.10
C GLU A 118 -13.06 18.11 5.29
N THR A 119 -14.16 17.36 5.23
CA THR A 119 -14.55 16.40 6.28
C THR A 119 -14.04 14.98 6.02
N ASN A 120 -13.45 14.75 4.85
CA ASN A 120 -12.99 13.45 4.41
C ASN A 120 -11.74 13.01 5.19
N PHE A 121 -11.60 11.71 5.40
CA PHE A 121 -10.37 11.17 5.98
C PHE A 121 -9.22 11.40 5.01
N ASN A 122 -8.24 12.24 5.39
CA ASN A 122 -7.06 12.45 4.55
C ASN A 122 -7.37 13.00 3.13
N ASN A 123 -8.50 13.70 2.97
CA ASN A 123 -9.14 14.12 1.72
C ASN A 123 -9.66 12.96 0.84
N ARG A 124 -9.98 11.81 1.45
CA ARG A 124 -10.56 10.64 0.78
C ARG A 124 -11.97 10.34 1.27
N PRO A 125 -12.91 10.10 0.33
CA PRO A 125 -14.31 9.85 0.68
C PRO A 125 -14.53 8.48 1.33
N ASN A 126 -13.54 7.57 1.28
CA ASN A 126 -13.62 6.25 1.88
C ASN A 126 -12.32 5.92 2.63
N SER A 127 -12.38 4.99 3.57
CA SER A 127 -11.19 4.41 4.20
C SER A 127 -11.35 2.91 4.46
N PHE A 128 -10.24 2.21 4.65
CA PHE A 128 -10.22 0.84 5.16
C PHE A 128 -9.03 0.63 6.10
N LYS A 129 -9.02 -0.49 6.81
CA LYS A 129 -7.98 -0.82 7.77
C LYS A 129 -7.09 -1.94 7.27
N ILE A 130 -5.79 -1.83 7.51
CA ILE A 130 -4.80 -2.83 7.12
C ILE A 130 -3.92 -3.25 8.31
N PHE A 131 -3.20 -4.35 8.11
CA PHE A 131 -2.10 -4.75 8.97
C PHE A 131 -0.78 -4.36 8.28
N SER A 132 0.04 -3.54 8.92
CA SER A 132 1.27 -3.01 8.33
C SER A 132 2.50 -3.29 9.21
N PRO A 133 3.26 -4.36 8.92
CA PRO A 133 4.52 -4.65 9.62
C PRO A 133 5.61 -3.60 9.33
N PRO A 134 6.68 -3.52 10.15
CA PRO A 134 7.79 -2.62 9.90
C PRO A 134 8.57 -3.01 8.65
N ARG A 135 9.04 -2.01 7.90
CA ARG A 135 9.86 -2.16 6.68
C ARG A 135 9.17 -2.95 5.56
N THR A 136 7.87 -2.77 5.39
CA THR A 136 7.10 -3.46 4.34
C THR A 136 6.50 -2.49 3.34
N CYS A 137 6.23 -3.01 2.14
CA CYS A 137 5.43 -2.39 1.09
C CYS A 137 4.27 -3.33 0.76
N LEU A 138 3.06 -2.78 0.78
CA LEU A 138 1.81 -3.39 0.33
C LEU A 138 1.19 -2.58 -0.80
#